data_AF-A0AAT9TJP9-F1
#
_entry.id   AF-A0AAT9TJP9-F1
#
_cell.length_a   1.000
_cell.length_b   1.000
_cell.length_c   1.000
_cell.angle_alpha   90.00
_cell.angle_beta   90.00
_cell.angle_gamma   90.00
#
_symmetry.space_group_name_H-M   'P 1'
#
loop_
_entity.id
_entity.type
_entity.pdbx_description
1 polymer ?
#
loop_
_entity_poly.entity_id
_entity_poly.type
_entity_poly.pdbx_seq_one_letter_code
_entity_poly.pdbx_strand_id
1 'polypeptide(L)'
;MSTGDTLWYLPGYTGGHLDYGYPIADTGWKNMTLVSPGDLDGDGHPDLIARDTVSGQVWLHRGKPGPDGGTDPSSLADPATRTAYATGLPAATHPLMTATGDANGDGVTDLWSTHLVTGSGNLMFHPGRATGAAQPPLLVGPGGWHTIRSIA
;
A
#
# COMPACT_ATOMS: atom_id res chain seq x y z
N MET A 1 -0.69 10.69 -3.13
CA MET A 1 -0.47 11.12 -1.72
C MET A 1 -1.81 11.51 -1.11
N SER A 2 -2.02 11.42 0.20
CA SER A 2 -3.23 11.95 0.86
C SER A 2 -2.90 13.19 1.70
N THR A 3 -3.80 14.18 1.68
CA THR A 3 -3.72 15.40 2.49
C THR A 3 -5.08 15.71 3.06
N GLY A 4 -5.22 15.64 4.39
CA GLY A 4 -6.55 15.68 5.00
C GLY A 4 -7.40 14.53 4.46
N ASP A 5 -8.64 14.83 4.07
CA ASP A 5 -9.60 13.85 3.57
C ASP A 5 -9.42 13.50 2.08
N THR A 6 -8.52 14.20 1.39
CA THR A 6 -8.38 14.14 -0.07
C THR A 6 -7.21 13.25 -0.50
N LEU A 7 -7.42 12.42 -1.52
CA LEU A 7 -6.37 11.71 -2.24
C LEU A 7 -5.99 12.48 -3.49
N TRP A 8 -4.69 12.73 -3.66
CA TRP A 8 -4.10 13.40 -4.80
C TRP A 8 -3.32 12.42 -5.66
N TYR A 9 -3.57 12.48 -6.97
CA TYR A 9 -2.78 11.81 -7.99
C TYR A 9 -1.75 12.79 -8.57
N LEU A 10 -0.51 12.34 -8.72
CA LEU A 10 0.59 13.12 -9.28
C LEU A 10 1.07 12.38 -10.53
N PRO A 11 0.62 12.79 -11.73
CA PRO A 11 1.02 12.12 -12.96
C PRO A 11 2.51 12.34 -13.22
N GLY A 12 3.20 11.28 -13.65
CA GLY A 12 4.50 11.39 -14.30
C GLY A 12 4.32 11.65 -15.79
N TYR A 13 5.15 12.51 -16.37
CA TYR A 13 5.25 12.71 -17.81
C TYR A 13 6.48 11.98 -18.38
N THR A 14 6.39 11.47 -19.62
CA THR A 14 7.49 10.75 -20.31
C THR A 14 8.76 11.58 -20.50
N GLY A 15 8.65 12.91 -20.39
CA GLY A 15 9.77 13.86 -20.37
C GLY A 15 10.45 14.06 -19.01
N GLY A 16 10.17 13.22 -18.00
CA GLY A 16 10.92 13.19 -16.73
C GLY A 16 10.55 14.27 -15.71
N HIS A 17 9.36 14.87 -15.84
CA HIS A 17 8.82 15.80 -14.84
C HIS A 17 7.52 15.28 -14.25
N LEU A 18 7.22 15.72 -13.03
CA LEU A 18 5.90 15.59 -12.44
C LEU A 18 5.02 16.72 -12.99
N ASP A 19 3.82 16.37 -13.44
CA ASP A 19 2.80 17.36 -13.79
C ASP A 19 2.05 17.84 -12.54
N TYR A 20 1.16 18.82 -12.70
CA TYR A 20 0.30 19.29 -11.61
C TYR A 20 -0.55 18.15 -11.06
N GLY A 21 -0.42 17.92 -9.75
CA GLY A 21 -1.27 16.98 -9.04
C GLY A 21 -2.71 17.47 -8.97
N TYR A 22 -3.66 16.55 -9.09
CA TYR A 22 -5.09 16.83 -8.95
C TYR A 22 -5.77 15.82 -8.02
N PRO A 23 -6.87 16.21 -7.35
CA PRO A 23 -7.59 15.32 -6.45
C PRO A 23 -8.31 14.23 -7.26
N ILE A 24 -8.25 13.00 -6.76
CA ILE A 24 -8.96 11.84 -7.30
C ILE A 24 -10.01 11.28 -6.32
N ALA A 25 -10.03 11.80 -5.09
CA ALA A 25 -11.13 11.65 -4.15
C ALA A 25 -11.09 12.76 -3.08
N ASP A 26 -12.25 13.23 -2.65
CA ASP A 26 -12.37 14.35 -1.70
C ASP A 26 -12.65 13.93 -0.25
N THR A 27 -12.95 12.65 -0.02
CA THR A 27 -13.29 12.12 1.32
C THR A 27 -12.74 10.72 1.54
N GLY A 28 -12.61 10.32 2.81
CA GLY A 28 -12.26 8.94 3.19
C GLY A 28 -10.76 8.63 3.28
N TRP A 29 -9.89 9.61 3.02
CA TRP A 29 -8.43 9.39 2.99
C TRP A 29 -7.65 9.91 4.20
N LYS A 30 -8.33 10.52 5.17
CA LYS A 30 -7.74 11.14 6.38
C LYS A 30 -6.82 10.22 7.17
N ASN A 31 -7.27 8.99 7.36
CA ASN A 31 -6.61 8.01 8.22
C ASN A 31 -5.93 6.92 7.39
N MET A 32 -5.41 7.25 6.21
CA MET A 32 -4.81 6.26 5.31
C MET A 32 -3.28 6.35 5.31
N THR A 33 -2.61 5.22 5.48
CA THR A 33 -1.23 5.02 5.02
C THR A 33 -1.28 4.46 3.61
N LEU A 34 -0.52 5.06 2.69
CA LEU A 34 -0.47 4.67 1.29
C LEU A 34 0.85 3.96 0.98
N VAL A 35 0.78 2.84 0.28
CA VAL A 35 1.92 2.09 -0.23
C VAL A 35 1.66 1.81 -1.70
N SER A 36 2.64 2.12 -2.56
CA SER A 36 2.56 1.76 -3.99
C SER A 36 3.42 0.51 -4.21
N PRO A 37 2.81 -0.66 -4.43
CA PRO A 37 3.54 -1.90 -4.68
C PRO A 37 4.05 -2.04 -6.14
N GLY A 38 3.76 -1.08 -7.02
CA GLY A 38 3.88 -1.29 -8.46
C GLY A 38 2.65 -2.00 -9.02
N ASP A 39 2.83 -2.80 -10.06
CA ASP A 39 1.79 -3.66 -10.66
C ASP A 39 1.73 -4.98 -9.88
N LEU A 40 0.82 -5.07 -8.91
CA LEU A 40 0.74 -6.21 -7.99
C LEU A 40 -0.19 -7.30 -8.53
N ASP A 41 -1.24 -6.93 -9.26
CA ASP A 41 -2.16 -7.89 -9.89
C ASP A 41 -1.70 -8.40 -11.27
N GLY A 42 -0.65 -7.79 -11.84
CA GLY A 42 0.02 -8.23 -13.07
C GLY A 42 -0.71 -7.79 -14.34
N ASP A 43 -1.57 -6.78 -14.26
CA ASP A 43 -2.38 -6.30 -15.39
C ASP A 43 -1.70 -5.21 -16.23
N GLY A 44 -0.47 -4.83 -15.87
CA GLY A 44 0.33 -3.80 -16.53
C GLY A 44 0.10 -2.40 -15.97
N HIS A 45 -0.75 -2.23 -14.95
CA HIS A 45 -1.06 -0.94 -14.35
C HIS A 45 -0.68 -0.91 -12.87
N PRO A 46 0.00 0.15 -12.39
CA PRO A 46 0.33 0.27 -10.97
C PRO A 46 -0.90 0.31 -10.07
N ASP A 47 -0.83 -0.44 -8.98
CA ASP A 47 -1.82 -0.55 -7.93
C ASP A 47 -1.52 0.38 -6.73
N LEU A 48 -2.49 0.49 -5.83
CA LEU A 48 -2.37 1.19 -4.56
C LEU A 48 -2.84 0.31 -3.40
N ILE A 49 -1.99 0.20 -2.38
CA ILE A 49 -2.37 -0.37 -1.10
C ILE A 49 -2.65 0.76 -0.11
N ALA A 50 -3.86 0.75 0.46
CA ALA A 50 -4.30 1.73 1.44
C ALA A 50 -4.62 1.04 2.77
N ARG A 51 -3.99 1.50 3.85
CA ARG A 51 -4.24 1.01 5.20
C ARG A 51 -4.97 2.07 6.02
N ASP A 52 -6.12 1.70 6.56
CA ASP A 52 -6.77 2.48 7.61
C ASP A 52 -5.93 2.38 8.89
N THR A 53 -5.40 3.51 9.36
CA THR A 53 -4.42 3.57 10.46
C THR A 53 -5.01 3.23 11.82
N VAL A 54 -6.34 3.28 11.96
CA VAL A 54 -7.04 3.06 13.23
C VAL A 54 -7.48 1.60 13.36
N SER A 55 -8.20 1.09 12.36
CA SER A 55 -8.70 -0.29 12.32
C SER A 55 -7.63 -1.30 11.91
N GLY A 56 -6.62 -0.87 11.16
CA GLY A 56 -5.62 -1.77 10.59
C GLY A 56 -6.13 -2.60 9.41
N GLN A 57 -7.29 -2.24 8.85
CA GLN A 57 -7.77 -2.82 7.60
C GLN A 57 -6.91 -2.32 6.44
N VAL A 58 -6.46 -3.24 5.59
CA VAL A 58 -5.69 -2.94 4.38
C VAL A 58 -6.53 -3.30 3.17
N TRP A 59 -6.57 -2.38 2.21
CA TRP A 59 -7.28 -2.50 0.96
C TRP A 59 -6.31 -2.46 -0.21
N LEU A 60 -6.54 -3.30 -1.21
CA LEU A 60 -5.92 -3.22 -2.52
C LEU A 60 -6.88 -2.48 -3.46
N HIS A 61 -6.45 -1.33 -3.93
CA HIS A 61 -7.07 -0.58 -5.03
C HIS A 61 -6.30 -0.91 -6.29
N ARG A 62 -6.99 -1.52 -7.26
CA ARG A 62 -6.35 -1.96 -8.48
C ARG A 62 -6.28 -0.84 -9.49
N GLY A 63 -5.10 -0.61 -10.05
CA GLY A 63 -4.94 0.19 -11.25
C GLY A 63 -5.71 -0.46 -12.39
N LYS A 64 -6.33 0.35 -13.24
CA LYS A 64 -7.01 -0.14 -14.45
C LYS A 64 -6.60 0.71 -15.64
N PRO A 65 -6.66 0.18 -16.87
CA PRO A 65 -6.33 0.95 -18.06
C PRO A 65 -7.24 2.17 -18.20
N GLY A 66 -6.62 3.33 -18.32
CA GLY A 66 -7.25 4.57 -18.73
C GLY A 66 -7.27 4.74 -20.25
N PRO A 67 -8.01 5.75 -20.76
CA PRO A 67 -8.18 5.98 -22.19
C PRO A 67 -6.86 6.28 -22.93
N ASP A 68 -5.86 6.79 -22.22
CA ASP A 68 -4.56 7.18 -22.79
C ASP A 68 -3.49 6.07 -22.69
N GLY A 69 -3.89 4.84 -22.30
CA GLY A 69 -2.99 3.70 -22.11
C GLY A 69 -2.21 3.70 -20.79
N GLY A 70 -2.31 4.76 -19.98
CA GLY A 70 -1.85 4.79 -18.59
C GLY A 70 -2.88 4.20 -17.61
N THR A 71 -2.62 4.31 -16.30
CA THR A 71 -3.62 3.94 -15.27
C THR A 71 -4.70 5.00 -15.17
N ASP A 72 -5.97 4.60 -15.17
CA ASP A 72 -7.11 5.43 -14.78
C ASP A 72 -7.00 5.76 -13.28
N PRO A 73 -6.74 7.03 -12.89
CA PRO A 73 -6.55 7.37 -11.48
C PRO A 73 -7.79 7.18 -10.63
N SER A 74 -8.99 7.17 -11.22
CA SER A 74 -10.24 6.94 -10.48
C SER A 74 -10.32 5.51 -9.92
N SER A 75 -9.72 4.53 -10.62
CA SER A 75 -9.65 3.13 -10.16
C SER A 75 -8.86 2.98 -8.85
N LEU A 76 -7.87 3.85 -8.62
CA LEU A 76 -7.06 3.88 -7.41
C LEU A 76 -7.81 4.48 -6.20
N ALA A 77 -8.93 5.16 -6.45
CA ALA A 77 -9.71 5.85 -5.42
C ALA A 77 -11.06 5.19 -5.14
N ASP A 78 -11.54 4.32 -6.03
CA ASP A 78 -12.90 3.77 -5.98
C ASP A 78 -13.07 2.75 -4.84
N PRO A 79 -13.92 3.04 -3.83
CA PRO A 79 -14.18 2.10 -2.74
C PRO A 79 -15.07 0.92 -3.14
N ALA A 80 -15.77 0.96 -4.27
CA ALA A 80 -16.64 -0.11 -4.73
C ALA A 80 -15.86 -1.28 -5.35
N THR A 81 -14.67 -1.02 -5.87
CA THR A 81 -13.85 -2.00 -6.59
C THR A 81 -12.63 -2.47 -5.80
N ARG A 82 -12.26 -1.78 -4.72
CA ARG A 82 -11.18 -2.22 -3.83
C ARG A 82 -11.49 -3.57 -3.18
N THR A 83 -10.44 -4.33 -2.89
CA THR A 83 -10.55 -5.64 -2.25
C THR A 83 -9.81 -5.67 -0.92
N ALA A 84 -10.31 -6.42 0.06
CA ALA A 84 -9.61 -6.60 1.33
C ALA A 84 -8.31 -7.36 1.09
N TYR A 85 -7.19 -6.78 1.53
CA TYR A 85 -5.87 -7.34 1.28
C TYR A 85 -5.23 -7.93 2.55
N ALA A 86 -5.33 -7.23 3.68
CA ALA A 86 -4.87 -7.70 4.97
C ALA A 86 -5.67 -7.04 6.10
N THR A 87 -5.57 -7.57 7.31
CA THR A 87 -6.24 -7.03 8.51
C THR A 87 -5.27 -7.05 9.69
N GLY A 88 -5.63 -6.36 10.79
CA GLY A 88 -4.86 -6.41 12.03
C GLY A 88 -3.57 -5.59 12.02
N LEU A 89 -3.48 -4.58 11.15
CA LEU A 89 -2.29 -3.74 11.01
C LEU A 89 -2.48 -2.29 11.49
N PRO A 90 -3.10 -1.99 12.65
CA PRO A 90 -3.31 -0.59 13.06
C PRO A 90 -1.95 0.09 13.28
N ALA A 91 -1.84 1.37 12.91
CA ALA A 91 -0.57 2.10 12.96
C ALA A 91 0.01 2.22 14.38
N ALA A 92 -0.86 2.12 15.41
CA ALA A 92 -0.46 2.12 16.80
C ALA A 92 0.45 0.94 17.18
N THR A 93 0.23 -0.24 16.56
CA THR A 93 1.06 -1.43 16.77
C THR A 93 1.92 -1.77 15.57
N HIS A 94 1.64 -1.19 14.40
CA HIS A 94 2.40 -1.41 13.18
C HIS A 94 2.88 -0.08 12.57
N PRO A 95 3.90 0.57 13.16
CA PRO A 95 4.27 1.93 12.77
C PRO A 95 4.79 2.02 11.33
N LEU A 96 5.47 0.98 10.82
CA LEU A 96 5.86 0.86 9.41
C LEU A 96 4.92 -0.11 8.68
N MET A 97 4.51 0.27 7.47
CA MET A 97 4.03 -0.63 6.43
C MET A 97 4.59 -0.14 5.10
N THR A 98 5.21 -1.03 4.32
CA THR A 98 5.87 -0.69 3.06
C THR A 98 5.88 -1.87 2.10
N ALA A 99 6.16 -1.61 0.82
CA ALA A 99 6.39 -2.61 -0.21
C ALA A 99 7.81 -2.39 -0.77
N THR A 100 8.59 -3.46 -0.97
CA THR A 100 9.96 -3.36 -1.48
C THR A 100 10.19 -4.17 -2.76
N GLY A 101 9.12 -4.62 -3.40
CA GLY A 101 9.15 -5.54 -4.53
C GLY A 101 8.93 -6.99 -4.11
N ASP A 102 9.20 -7.91 -5.04
CA ASP A 102 9.12 -9.37 -4.87
C ASP A 102 10.37 -9.87 -4.13
N ALA A 103 10.25 -10.05 -2.82
CA ALA A 103 11.35 -10.45 -1.95
C ALA A 103 11.48 -11.97 -1.81
N ASN A 104 10.42 -12.73 -2.11
CA ASN A 104 10.43 -14.18 -2.04
C ASN A 104 10.63 -14.89 -3.40
N GLY A 105 10.62 -14.13 -4.51
CA GLY A 105 10.81 -14.63 -5.87
C GLY A 105 9.57 -15.26 -6.50
N ASP A 106 8.36 -14.96 -6.01
CA ASP A 106 7.10 -15.53 -6.50
C ASP A 106 6.45 -14.73 -7.63
N GLY A 107 7.06 -13.62 -8.03
CA GLY A 107 6.59 -12.73 -9.09
C GLY A 107 5.56 -11.71 -8.64
N VAL A 108 5.26 -11.61 -7.34
CA VAL A 108 4.31 -10.63 -6.78
C VAL A 108 5.01 -9.76 -5.76
N THR A 109 4.72 -8.46 -5.77
CA THR A 109 5.26 -7.56 -4.74
C THR A 109 4.79 -7.96 -3.34
N ASP A 110 5.74 -8.03 -2.41
CA ASP A 110 5.51 -8.34 -1.00
C ASP A 110 5.36 -7.08 -0.14
N LEU A 111 4.72 -7.23 1.04
CA LEU A 111 4.69 -6.19 2.06
C LEU A 111 5.58 -6.52 3.26
N TRP A 112 6.05 -5.45 3.90
CA TRP A 112 6.77 -5.49 5.16
C TRP A 112 6.10 -4.60 6.18
N SER A 113 6.05 -5.04 7.43
CA SER A 113 5.61 -4.21 8.54
C SER A 113 6.46 -4.42 9.77
N THR A 114 6.49 -3.41 10.64
CA THR A 114 6.94 -3.60 12.01
C THR A 114 5.75 -3.95 12.89
N HIS A 115 5.96 -4.74 13.95
CA HIS A 115 4.91 -5.08 14.92
C HIS A 115 5.42 -4.87 16.34
N LEU A 116 4.86 -3.87 17.02
CA LEU A 116 5.10 -3.59 18.43
C LEU A 116 4.45 -4.67 19.29
N VAL A 117 5.31 -5.39 20.01
CA VAL A 117 4.92 -6.30 21.09
C VAL A 117 5.44 -5.70 22.39
N THR A 118 4.70 -5.77 23.49
CA THR A 118 5.13 -5.15 24.76
C THR A 118 6.57 -5.53 25.12
N GLY A 119 7.46 -4.53 25.22
CA GLY A 119 8.88 -4.71 25.52
C GLY A 119 9.76 -5.19 24.35
N SER A 120 9.23 -5.29 23.13
CA SER A 120 9.93 -5.79 21.95
C SER A 120 9.38 -5.15 20.64
N GLY A 121 9.77 -5.68 19.49
CA GLY A 121 9.33 -5.17 18.20
C GLY A 121 9.78 -6.04 17.05
N ASN A 122 8.84 -6.65 16.33
CA ASN A 122 9.15 -7.61 15.28
C ASN A 122 9.19 -6.96 13.90
N LEU A 123 10.01 -7.51 13.01
CA LEU A 123 9.89 -7.34 11.56
C LEU A 123 9.04 -8.48 11.00
N MET A 124 7.96 -8.12 10.32
CA MET A 124 7.01 -9.01 9.70
C MET A 124 7.10 -8.91 8.18
N PHE A 125 7.13 -10.07 7.53
CA PHE A 125 7.03 -10.22 6.09
C PHE A 125 5.63 -10.72 5.73
N HIS A 126 5.01 -10.13 4.71
CA HIS A 126 3.67 -10.49 4.25
C HIS A 126 3.80 -10.89 2.78
N PRO A 127 3.83 -12.20 2.49
CA PRO A 127 3.93 -12.65 1.11
C PRO A 127 2.74 -12.16 0.29
N GLY A 128 3.04 -11.60 -0.87
CA GLY A 128 2.08 -11.00 -1.78
C GLY A 128 1.09 -12.00 -2.37
N ARG A 129 0.01 -11.46 -2.95
CA ARG A 129 -0.90 -12.17 -3.86
C ARG A 129 -1.45 -11.23 -4.91
N ALA A 130 -1.37 -11.62 -6.17
CA ALA A 130 -2.01 -10.90 -7.28
C ALA A 130 -3.55 -10.85 -7.16
N THR A 131 -4.14 -11.86 -6.52
CA THR A 131 -5.58 -11.94 -6.29
C THR A 131 -5.93 -12.36 -4.87
N GLY A 132 -6.90 -11.65 -4.29
CA GLY A 132 -7.37 -11.90 -2.92
C GLY A 132 -6.46 -11.31 -1.85
N ALA A 133 -6.62 -11.80 -0.62
CA ALA A 133 -5.84 -11.34 0.52
C ALA A 133 -4.40 -11.84 0.47
N ALA A 134 -3.47 -11.05 1.03
CA ALA A 134 -2.09 -11.46 1.25
C ALA A 134 -2.01 -12.76 2.05
N GLN A 135 -0.88 -13.47 1.89
CA GLN A 135 -0.65 -14.67 2.68
C GLN A 135 -0.45 -14.34 4.16
N PRO A 136 -0.62 -15.32 5.07
CA PRO A 136 -0.34 -15.10 6.49
C PRO A 136 1.09 -14.57 6.70
N PRO A 137 1.28 -13.58 7.59
CA PRO A 137 2.58 -12.98 7.79
C PRO A 137 3.58 -13.92 8.47
N LEU A 138 4.84 -13.78 8.09
CA LEU A 138 5.98 -14.49 8.66
C LEU A 138 6.80 -13.55 9.54
N LEU A 139 7.23 -14.04 10.70
CA LEU A 139 8.20 -13.35 11.54
C LEU A 139 9.59 -13.50 10.91
N VAL A 140 10.22 -12.37 10.56
CA VAL A 140 11.58 -12.37 9.98
C VAL A 140 12.62 -11.94 11.00
N GLY A 141 12.30 -10.93 11.82
CA GLY A 141 13.22 -10.39 12.82
C GLY A 141 12.56 -10.24 14.18
N PRO A 142 12.93 -11.03 15.20
CA PRO A 142 12.41 -10.83 16.55
C PRO A 142 13.10 -9.65 17.24
N GLY A 143 12.33 -8.71 17.78
CA GLY A 143 12.83 -7.63 18.63
C GLY A 143 13.61 -6.50 17.95
N GLY A 144 13.56 -5.30 18.54
CA GLY A 144 14.34 -4.13 18.10
C GLY A 144 13.78 -3.36 16.89
N TRP A 145 12.76 -3.86 16.19
CA TRP A 145 12.25 -3.22 14.96
C TRP A 145 11.15 -2.17 15.19
N HIS A 146 10.56 -2.10 16.39
CA HIS A 146 9.35 -1.29 16.66
C HIS A 146 9.55 0.24 16.55
N THR A 147 10.78 0.73 16.58
CA THR A 147 11.06 2.17 16.43
C THR A 147 11.13 2.62 14.97
N ILE A 148 11.22 1.68 14.03
CA ILE A 148 11.34 1.99 12.60
C ILE A 148 9.97 2.42 12.06
N ARG A 149 9.97 3.57 11.40
CA ARG A 149 8.79 4.19 10.77
C ARG A 149 8.91 4.35 9.26
N SER A 150 10.12 4.24 8.73
CA SER A 150 10.43 4.24 7.30
C SER A 150 11.67 3.40 7.05
N ILE A 151 11.72 2.78 5.89
CA ILE A 151 12.94 2.25 5.29
C ILE A 151 13.16 3.00 3.98
N ALA A 152 14.41 3.32 3.67
CA ALA A 152 14.81 4.05 2.47
C ALA A 152 15.43 3.08 1.46
#